data_AF-A0A0G2DTY2-F1
#
_entry.id   AF-A0A0G2DTY2-F1
#
_cell.length_a   1.000
_cell.length_b   1.000
_cell.length_c   1.000
_cell.angle_alpha   90.00
_cell.angle_beta   90.00
_cell.angle_gamma   90.00
#
_symmetry.space_group_name_H-M   'P 1'
#
loop_
_entity.id
_entity.type
_entity.pdbx_description
1 polymer ?
#
loop_
_entity_poly.entity_id
_entity_poly.type
_entity_poly.pdbx_seq_one_letter_code
_entity_poly.pdbx_strand_id
1 'polypeptide(L)'
;MADDALLSDLCSICNRNAPKYRCPRDSVRTCSLPCYKRHQQWAQCSGKRDPAAFVKRNELATPSGIDHDYNFLTGIERGLQRADENAEAQSHKNKKYEQDQAKLQRYLQSNRIIVDRAPIGMTRQKTNRTRMTK
;
A
#
# COMPACT_ATOMS: atom_id res chain seq x y z
N MET A 1 8.30 48.55 5.79
CA MET A 1 7.31 48.19 4.77
C MET A 1 6.83 46.79 5.11
N ALA A 2 5.61 46.66 5.62
CA ALA A 2 5.03 45.34 5.86
C ALA A 2 4.69 44.75 4.48
N ASP A 3 5.29 43.61 4.14
CA ASP A 3 4.90 42.82 2.97
C ASP A 3 3.44 42.39 3.16
N ASP A 4 2.49 43.10 2.52
CA ASP A 4 1.11 42.67 2.39
C ASP A 4 1.03 41.50 1.41
N ALA A 5 1.50 40.34 1.86
CA ALA A 5 1.33 39.09 1.13
C ALA A 5 -0.18 38.79 1.03
N LEU A 6 -0.70 38.74 -0.20
CA LEU A 6 -2.09 38.38 -0.45
C LEU A 6 -2.37 36.99 0.13
N LEU A 7 -3.53 36.81 0.78
CA LEU A 7 -3.93 35.52 1.35
C LEU A 7 -3.95 34.38 0.31
N SER A 8 -4.06 34.70 -0.99
CA SER A 8 -3.97 33.75 -2.11
C SER A 8 -2.61 33.07 -2.24
N ASP A 9 -1.56 33.71 -1.75
CA ASP A 9 -0.16 33.29 -1.92
C ASP A 9 0.39 32.58 -0.68
N LEU A 10 -0.42 32.50 0.37
CA LEU A 10 -0.11 31.80 1.61
C LEU A 10 -0.78 30.42 1.65
N CYS A 11 -0.25 29.56 2.51
CA CYS A 11 -0.82 28.25 2.78
C CYS A 11 -2.29 28.36 3.21
N SER A 12 -3.20 27.69 2.51
CA SER A 12 -4.66 27.81 2.73
C SER A 12 -5.14 27.31 4.09
N ILE A 13 -4.27 26.67 4.88
CA ILE A 13 -4.62 26.09 6.18
C ILE A 13 -4.03 26.92 7.34
N CYS A 14 -2.85 27.53 7.18
CA CYS A 14 -2.20 28.30 8.26
C CYS A 14 -2.05 29.78 7.96
N ASN A 15 -2.17 30.21 6.70
CA ASN A 15 -2.07 31.59 6.23
C ASN A 15 -0.82 32.35 6.76
N ARG A 16 0.29 31.65 7.01
CA ARG A 16 1.54 32.23 7.55
C ARG A 16 2.73 32.12 6.60
N ASN A 17 2.83 31.00 5.90
CA ASN A 17 3.97 30.66 5.06
C ASN A 17 3.50 30.43 3.63
N ALA A 18 4.37 30.71 2.66
CA ALA A 18 4.16 30.32 1.26
C ALA A 18 3.95 28.79 1.13
N PRO A 19 3.00 28.35 0.29
CA PRO A 19 2.74 26.93 0.09
C PRO A 19 3.90 26.26 -0.66
N LYS A 20 4.25 25.04 -0.24
CA LYS A 20 5.30 24.21 -0.85
C LYS A 20 4.74 22.96 -1.54
N TYR A 21 3.56 22.52 -1.12
CA TYR A 21 2.93 21.29 -1.58
C TYR A 21 1.50 21.57 -2.04
N ARG A 22 1.00 20.74 -2.96
CA ARG A 22 -0.36 20.78 -3.48
C ARG A 22 -1.02 19.40 -3.34
N CYS A 23 -2.23 19.34 -2.80
CA CYS A 23 -2.96 18.09 -2.68
C CYS A 23 -3.38 17.56 -4.07
N PRO A 24 -3.20 16.27 -4.38
CA PRO A 24 -3.54 15.74 -5.70
C PRO A 24 -5.05 15.55 -5.94
N ARG A 25 -5.89 15.67 -4.91
CA ARG A 25 -7.35 15.46 -5.03
C ARG A 25 -8.11 16.77 -5.25
N ASP A 26 -7.98 17.69 -4.31
CA ASP A 26 -8.70 18.96 -4.25
C ASP A 26 -7.79 20.16 -4.60
N SER A 27 -6.50 19.90 -4.85
CA SER A 27 -5.55 20.89 -5.32
C SER A 27 -5.22 22.00 -4.31
N VAL A 28 -5.55 21.77 -3.03
CA VAL A 28 -5.28 22.66 -1.90
C VAL A 28 -3.78 22.87 -1.70
N ARG A 29 -3.39 24.13 -1.49
CA ARG A 29 -2.00 24.57 -1.33
C ARG A 29 -1.59 24.57 0.14
N THR A 30 -0.54 23.85 0.49
CA THR A 30 -0.08 23.67 1.88
C THR A 30 1.42 23.94 2.01
N CYS A 31 1.86 24.55 3.12
CA CYS A 31 3.28 24.84 3.35
C CYS A 31 4.08 23.64 3.90
N SER A 32 3.42 22.68 4.54
CA SER A 32 4.08 21.60 5.29
C SER A 32 3.15 20.40 5.51
N LEU A 33 3.73 19.25 5.85
CA LEU A 33 2.99 18.01 6.13
C LEU A 33 1.92 18.15 7.25
N PRO A 34 2.15 18.91 8.34
CA PRO A 34 1.09 19.15 9.33
C PRO A 34 -0.12 19.89 8.73
N CYS A 35 0.11 20.88 7.86
CA CYS A 35 -0.97 21.56 7.15
C CYS A 35 -1.66 20.62 6.16
N TYR A 36 -0.90 19.73 5.52
CA TYR A 36 -1.46 18.67 4.70
C TYR A 36 -2.37 17.73 5.53
N LYS A 37 -1.91 17.15 6.63
CA LYS A 37 -2.77 16.26 7.44
C LYS A 37 -4.01 16.98 8.00
N ARG A 38 -3.88 18.25 8.38
CA ARG A 38 -4.99 19.06 8.87
C ARG A 38 -6.04 19.30 7.79
N HIS A 39 -5.65 19.60 6.54
CA HIS A 39 -6.64 19.69 5.44
C HIS A 39 -7.34 18.36 5.21
N GLN A 40 -6.63 17.23 5.25
CA GLN A 40 -7.22 15.91 5.06
C GLN A 40 -8.32 15.62 6.08
N GLN A 41 -8.10 16.00 7.34
CA GLN A 41 -9.06 15.80 8.42
C GLN A 41 -10.27 16.73 8.27
N TRP A 42 -10.05 18.03 8.06
CA TRP A 42 -11.14 19.03 8.01
C TRP A 42 -12.01 18.90 6.76
N ALA A 43 -11.39 18.66 5.61
CA ALA A 43 -12.09 18.52 4.33
C ALA A 43 -12.48 17.06 4.01
N GLN A 44 -12.26 16.12 4.96
CA GLN A 44 -12.45 14.69 4.75
C GLN A 44 -11.80 14.19 3.43
N CYS A 45 -10.60 14.70 3.16
CA CYS A 45 -9.89 14.46 1.91
C CYS A 45 -9.00 13.22 2.02
N SER A 46 -9.19 12.25 1.12
CA SER A 46 -8.35 11.04 1.04
C SER A 46 -6.90 11.34 0.66
N GLY A 47 -6.62 12.51 0.08
CA GLY A 47 -5.30 12.87 -0.45
C GLY A 47 -4.86 12.03 -1.64
N LYS A 48 -5.79 11.28 -2.25
CA LYS A 48 -5.55 10.48 -3.46
C LYS A 48 -6.40 11.04 -4.59
N ARG A 49 -5.80 11.19 -5.77
CA ARG A 49 -6.53 11.54 -7.00
C ARG A 49 -7.55 10.44 -7.28
N ASP A 50 -8.77 10.83 -7.63
CA ASP A 50 -9.81 9.89 -8.08
C ASP A 50 -9.59 9.60 -9.57
N PRO A 51 -9.17 8.38 -9.96
CA PRO A 51 -8.97 8.04 -11.35
C PRO A 51 -10.28 7.97 -12.14
N ALA A 52 -11.42 7.75 -11.46
CA ALA A 52 -12.72 7.55 -12.10
C ALA A 52 -13.59 8.82 -12.09
N ALA A 53 -13.03 9.96 -11.68
CA ALA A 53 -13.74 11.23 -11.71
C ALA A 53 -14.18 11.58 -13.13
N PHE A 54 -15.42 12.06 -13.27
CA PHE A 54 -15.96 12.44 -14.57
C PHE A 54 -15.16 13.59 -15.19
N VAL A 55 -14.71 13.40 -16.42
CA VAL A 55 -14.03 14.42 -17.24
C VAL A 55 -14.86 14.64 -18.50
N LYS A 56 -15.05 15.90 -18.88
CA LYS A 56 -15.81 16.24 -20.10
C LYS A 56 -15.06 15.71 -21.32
N ARG A 57 -15.79 15.30 -22.36
CA ARG A 57 -15.21 14.72 -23.58
C ARG A 57 -14.12 15.60 -24.22
N ASN A 58 -14.31 16.93 -24.22
CA ASN A 58 -13.34 17.86 -24.79
C ASN A 58 -12.02 17.91 -23.98
N GLU A 59 -12.08 17.70 -22.67
CA GLU A 59 -10.90 17.66 -21.80
C GLU A 59 -10.21 16.29 -21.87
N LEU A 60 -10.99 15.22 -22.06
CA LEU A 60 -10.47 13.86 -22.24
C LEU A 60 -9.78 13.68 -23.59
N ALA A 61 -10.30 14.30 -24.66
CA ALA A 61 -9.72 14.29 -26.00
C ALA A 61 -8.46 15.18 -26.12
N THR A 62 -7.66 15.24 -25.07
CA THR A 62 -6.34 15.87 -25.03
C THR A 62 -5.28 14.80 -24.81
N PRO A 63 -4.02 15.01 -25.27
CA PRO A 63 -2.95 14.04 -25.02
C PRO A 63 -2.80 13.69 -23.53
N SER A 64 -2.88 14.70 -22.66
CA SER A 64 -2.80 14.49 -21.20
C SER A 64 -3.98 13.70 -20.62
N GLY A 65 -5.17 13.78 -21.23
CA GLY A 65 -6.32 12.96 -20.86
C GLY A 65 -6.11 11.48 -21.21
N ILE A 66 -5.59 11.21 -22.41
CA ILE A 66 -5.27 9.84 -22.86
C ILE A 66 -4.14 9.24 -22.01
N ASP A 67 -3.10 10.02 -21.71
CA ASP A 67 -1.98 9.58 -20.85
C ASP A 67 -2.46 9.19 -19.45
N HIS A 68 -3.44 9.90 -18.90
CA HIS A 68 -4.02 9.58 -17.60
C HIS A 68 -4.66 8.19 -17.60
N ASP A 69 -5.49 7.89 -18.60
CA ASP A 69 -6.20 6.62 -18.70
C ASP A 69 -5.24 5.47 -19.01
N TYR A 70 -4.26 5.70 -19.89
CA TYR A 70 -3.19 4.75 -20.15
C TYR A 70 -2.45 4.39 -18.85
N ASN A 71 -2.00 5.39 -18.09
CA ASN A 71 -1.30 5.16 -16.83
C ASN A 71 -2.15 4.40 -15.80
N PHE A 72 -3.46 4.66 -15.76
CA PHE A 72 -4.40 3.95 -14.91
C PHE A 72 -4.49 2.47 -15.30
N LEU A 73 -4.75 2.15 -16.58
CA LEU A 73 -4.86 0.78 -17.08
C LEU A 73 -3.56 0.00 -16.89
N THR A 74 -2.42 0.56 -17.29
CA THR A 74 -1.12 -0.10 -17.08
C THR A 74 -0.79 -0.23 -15.58
N GLY A 75 -1.30 0.67 -14.75
CA GLY A 75 -1.21 0.55 -13.28
C GLY A 75 -1.94 -0.69 -12.76
N ILE A 76 -3.14 -0.97 -13.27
CA ILE A 76 -3.93 -2.16 -12.93
C ILE A 76 -3.22 -3.44 -13.39
N GLU A 77 -2.77 -3.49 -14.64
CA GLU A 77 -2.08 -4.66 -15.20
C GLU A 77 -0.84 -5.02 -14.38
N ARG A 78 0.00 -4.04 -14.05
CA ARG A 78 1.17 -4.23 -13.17
C ARG A 78 0.77 -4.68 -11.77
N GLY A 79 -0.38 -4.22 -11.27
CA GLY A 79 -0.93 -4.64 -9.98
C GLY A 79 -1.29 -6.13 -9.97
N LEU A 80 -1.96 -6.60 -11.03
CA LEU A 80 -2.33 -8.00 -11.21
C LEU A 80 -1.10 -8.89 -11.34
N GLN A 81 -0.16 -8.51 -12.21
CA GLN A 81 1.10 -9.27 -12.38
C GLN A 81 1.83 -9.47 -11.05
N ARG A 82 1.96 -8.40 -10.24
CA ARG A 82 2.59 -8.50 -8.91
C ARG A 82 1.80 -9.38 -7.93
N ALA A 83 0.47 -9.39 -8.03
CA ALA A 83 -0.36 -10.25 -7.19
C ALA A 83 -0.15 -11.72 -7.54
N ASP A 84 -0.08 -12.04 -8.83
CA ASP A 84 0.18 -13.39 -9.33
C ASP A 84 1.58 -13.86 -8.91
N GLU A 85 2.62 -13.06 -9.16
CA GLU A 85 3.99 -13.36 -8.71
C GLU A 85 4.08 -13.62 -7.20
N ASN A 86 3.36 -12.83 -6.40
CA ASN A 86 3.30 -13.03 -4.95
C ASN A 86 2.55 -14.31 -4.57
N ALA A 87 1.47 -14.64 -5.26
CA ALA A 87 0.71 -15.86 -5.02
C ALA A 87 1.54 -17.11 -5.36
N GLU A 88 2.27 -17.08 -6.47
CA GLU A 88 3.23 -18.13 -6.85
C GLU A 88 4.34 -18.27 -5.81
N ALA A 89 4.97 -17.16 -5.40
CA ALA A 89 5.99 -17.16 -4.37
C ALA A 89 5.50 -17.73 -3.02
N GLN A 90 4.25 -17.43 -2.64
CA GLN A 90 3.62 -18.02 -1.46
C GLN A 90 3.35 -19.52 -1.64
N SER A 91 2.87 -19.95 -2.80
CA SER A 91 2.67 -21.36 -3.13
C SER A 91 3.98 -22.17 -3.01
N HIS A 92 5.08 -21.63 -3.54
CA HIS A 92 6.41 -22.25 -3.40
C HIS A 92 6.86 -22.38 -1.94
N LYS A 93 6.64 -21.35 -1.11
CA LYS A 93 6.95 -21.40 0.34
C LYS A 93 6.12 -22.47 1.05
N ASN A 94 4.83 -22.58 0.74
CA ASN A 94 3.94 -23.59 1.32
C ASN A 94 4.37 -25.01 0.94
N LYS A 95 4.67 -25.26 -0.35
CA LYS A 95 5.19 -26.56 -0.82
C LYS A 95 6.47 -26.96 -0.09
N LYS A 96 7.39 -26.02 0.11
CA LYS A 96 8.64 -26.28 0.85
C LYS A 96 8.37 -26.62 2.32
N TYR A 97 7.48 -25.89 2.98
CA TYR A 97 7.08 -26.17 4.37
C TYR A 97 6.46 -27.56 4.50
N GLU A 98 5.57 -27.94 3.58
CA GLU A 98 4.93 -29.26 3.56
C GLU A 98 5.97 -30.38 3.35
N GLN A 99 6.91 -30.18 2.42
CA GLN A 99 7.99 -31.13 2.19
C GLN A 99 8.89 -31.29 3.42
N ASP A 100 9.24 -30.20 4.09
CA ASP A 100 10.07 -30.23 5.30
C ASP A 100 9.32 -30.87 6.49
N GLN A 101 8.01 -30.62 6.62
CA GLN A 101 7.15 -31.30 7.60
C GLN A 101 7.09 -32.81 7.36
N ALA A 102 6.92 -33.24 6.12
CA ALA A 102 6.89 -34.66 5.75
C ALA A 102 8.23 -35.35 6.06
N LYS A 103 9.37 -34.69 5.81
CA LYS A 103 10.71 -35.20 6.18
C LYS A 103 10.86 -35.34 7.70
N LEU A 104 10.48 -34.32 8.46
CA LEU A 104 10.51 -34.37 9.93
C LEU A 104 9.65 -35.51 10.46
N GLN A 105 8.45 -35.68 9.93
CA GLN A 105 7.54 -36.76 10.36
C GLN A 105 8.15 -38.15 10.14
N ARG A 106 8.81 -38.38 8.99
CA ARG A 106 9.52 -39.65 8.72
C ARG A 106 10.65 -39.90 9.72
N TYR A 107 11.44 -38.88 10.04
CA TYR A 107 12.53 -38.99 11.02
C TYR A 107 12.03 -39.32 12.42
N LEU A 108 10.94 -38.68 12.85
CA LEU A 108 10.34 -38.95 14.17
C LEU A 108 9.84 -40.40 14.26
N GLN A 109 9.19 -40.89 13.19
CA GLN A 109 8.71 -42.27 13.10
C GLN A 109 9.84 -43.30 13.13
N SER A 110 10.91 -43.10 12.34
CA SER A 110 12.04 -44.05 12.27
C SER A 110 12.77 -44.18 13.60
N ASN A 111 12.88 -43.08 14.36
CA ASN A 111 13.58 -43.04 15.65
C ASN A 111 12.66 -43.26 16.86
N ARG A 112 11.37 -43.59 16.63
CA ARG A 112 10.36 -43.78 17.69
C ARG A 112 10.24 -42.58 18.65
N ILE A 113 10.38 -41.36 18.12
CA ILE A 113 10.24 -40.12 18.89
C ILE A 113 8.78 -39.66 18.81
N ILE A 114 8.12 -39.53 19.97
CA ILE A 114 6.75 -39.02 20.08
C ILE A 114 6.80 -37.52 20.33
N VAL A 115 6.08 -36.74 19.52
CA VAL A 115 6.01 -35.27 19.64
C VAL A 115 4.55 -34.83 19.69
N ASP A 116 4.14 -34.31 20.84
CA ASP A 116 2.80 -33.74 21.03
C ASP A 116 2.78 -32.28 20.59
N ARG A 117 2.10 -32.02 19.49
CA ARG A 117 1.97 -30.66 18.93
C ARG A 117 0.78 -29.95 19.56
N ALA A 118 0.95 -28.65 19.79
CA ALA A 118 -0.17 -27.80 20.19
C ALA A 118 -1.29 -27.82 19.12
N PRO A 119 -2.57 -27.80 19.52
CA PRO A 119 -3.72 -27.78 18.61
C PRO A 119 -3.70 -26.63 17.60
N ILE A 120 -4.39 -26.84 16.48
CA ILE A 120 -4.50 -25.85 15.39
C ILE A 120 -5.13 -24.55 15.90
N GLY A 121 -4.43 -23.43 15.69
CA GLY A 121 -4.96 -22.10 15.97
C GLY A 121 -4.48 -21.46 17.28
N MET A 122 -3.84 -22.23 18.18
CA MET A 122 -3.28 -21.68 19.43
C MET A 122 -2.07 -20.77 19.16
N THR A 123 -1.91 -19.73 19.98
CA THR A 123 -0.78 -18.79 19.89
C THR A 123 0.57 -19.51 19.94
N ARG A 124 0.73 -20.49 20.85
CA ARG A 124 1.95 -21.31 20.99
C ARG A 124 2.31 -22.08 19.71
N GLN A 125 1.30 -22.48 18.94
CA GLN A 125 1.50 -23.17 17.67
C GLN A 125 1.91 -22.18 16.57
N LYS A 126 1.21 -21.03 16.46
CA LYS A 126 1.49 -19.99 15.46
C LYS A 126 2.88 -19.36 15.62
N THR A 127 3.37 -19.25 16.84
CA THR A 127 4.70 -18.69 17.13
C THR A 127 5.82 -19.73 17.05
N ASN A 128 5.50 -21.02 16.86
CA ASN A 128 6.52 -22.07 16.77
C ASN A 128 7.32 -21.93 15.46
N ARG A 129 8.60 -21.55 15.60
CA ARG A 129 9.55 -21.38 14.50
C ARG A 129 10.63 -22.47 14.46
N THR A 130 10.42 -23.61 15.12
CA THR A 130 11.39 -24.71 15.07
C THR A 130 11.57 -25.18 13.63
N ARG A 131 12.83 -25.36 13.23
CA ARG A 131 13.21 -25.84 11.90
C ARG A 131 14.24 -26.94 12.07
N MET A 132 14.16 -27.97 11.23
CA MET A 132 15.27 -28.93 11.13
C MET A 132 16.47 -28.21 10.51
N THR A 133 17.56 -28.14 11.26
CA THR A 133 18.88 -27.87 10.71
C THR A 133 19.43 -29.17 10.11
N LYS A 134 20.21 -29.06 9.03
CA LYS A 134 20.95 -30.19 8.47
C LYS A 134 21.90 -30.79 9.50
#